data_AF-A0A6N2DZF4-F1
#
_entry.id   AF-A0A6N2DZF4-F1
#
_cell.length_a   1.000
_cell.length_b   1.000
_cell.length_c   1.000
_cell.angle_alpha   90.00
_cell.angle_beta   90.00
_cell.angle_gamma   90.00
#
_symmetry.space_group_name_H-M   'P 1'
#
loop_
_entity.id
_entity.type
_entity.pdbx_description
1 polymer ?
#
loop_
_entity_poly.entity_id
_entity_poly.type
_entity_poly.pdbx_seq_one_letter_code
_entity_poly.pdbx_strand_id
1 'polypeptide(L)' 'MREVMEHTAGKVYLTYLAATIVGMVVAIVRGAMSVPEGGEPFLLFGWMTAPLVAGVIFVLLWLVGYLVYFFKFWPYR' A
#
# COMPACT_ATOMS: atom_id res chain seq x y z
N MET A 1 26.36 0.28 7.59
CA MET A 1 25.38 0.48 6.50
C MET A 1 25.41 -0.63 5.44
N ARG A 2 26.57 -1.25 5.15
CA ARG A 2 26.71 -2.35 4.19
C ARG A 2 25.84 -3.58 4.52
N GLU A 3 25.72 -3.95 5.80
CA GLU A 3 24.88 -5.07 6.26
C GLU A 3 23.38 -4.85 5.97
N VAL A 4 22.87 -3.63 6.16
CA VAL A 4 21.47 -3.28 5.80
C VAL A 4 21.27 -3.36 4.28
N MET A 5 22.28 -3.00 3.50
CA MET A 5 22.27 -3.13 2.04
C MET A 5 22.42 -4.58 1.55
N GLU A 6 22.80 -5.54 2.39
CA GLU A 6 22.89 -6.96 2.01
C GLU A 6 21.68 -7.78 2.49
N HIS A 7 20.84 -7.20 3.36
CA HIS A 7 19.63 -7.82 3.88
C HIS A 7 18.51 -7.90 2.82
N THR A 8 18.63 -8.90 1.95
CA THR A 8 17.73 -9.13 0.80
C THR A 8 16.27 -9.29 1.23
N ALA A 9 16.02 -9.94 2.36
CA ALA A 9 14.68 -10.07 2.94
C ALA A 9 14.06 -8.70 3.27
N GLY A 10 14.86 -7.80 3.86
CA GLY A 10 14.45 -6.45 4.20
C GLY A 10 14.13 -5.63 2.95
N LYS A 11 14.94 -5.77 1.89
CA LYS A 11 14.68 -5.11 0.61
C LYS A 11 13.34 -5.55 -0.01
N VAL A 12 13.06 -6.85 -0.04
CA VAL A 12 11.80 -7.37 -0.61
C VAL A 12 10.60 -6.80 0.14
N TYR A 13 10.65 -6.80 1.46
CA TYR A 13 9.59 -6.22 2.28
C TYR A 13 9.44 -4.71 2.07
N LEU A 14 10.55 -3.97 2.02
CA LEU A 14 10.54 -2.52 1.77
C LEU A 14 10.04 -2.17 0.36
N THR A 15 10.38 -2.95 -0.66
CA THR A 15 9.86 -2.76 -2.02
C THR A 15 8.36 -3.02 -2.07
N TYR A 16 7.88 -4.07 -1.40
CA TYR A 16 6.44 -4.34 -1.27
C TYR A 16 5.72 -3.19 -0.56
N LEU A 17 6.27 -2.72 0.56
CA LEU A 17 5.76 -1.58 1.29
C LEU A 17 5.68 -0.33 0.41
N ALA A 18 6.77 0.01 -0.29
CA ALA A 18 6.80 1.14 -1.21
C ALA A 18 5.76 0.99 -2.33
N ALA A 19 5.61 -0.20 -2.91
CA ALA A 19 4.62 -0.48 -3.95
C ALA A 19 3.18 -0.29 -3.44
N THR A 20 2.87 -0.74 -2.21
CA THR A 20 1.54 -0.53 -1.62
C THR A 20 1.24 0.94 -1.33
N ILE A 21 2.22 1.72 -0.86
CA ILE A 21 2.07 3.17 -0.67
C ILE A 21 1.82 3.86 -2.00
N VAL A 22 2.63 3.58 -3.03
CA VAL A 22 2.47 4.15 -4.37
C VAL A 22 1.11 3.78 -4.95
N GLY A 23 0.70 2.51 -4.85
CA GLY A 23 -0.61 2.03 -5.30
C GLY A 23 -1.76 2.77 -4.60
N MET A 24 -1.66 2.98 -3.29
CA MET A 24 -2.65 3.72 -2.51
C MET A 24 -2.75 5.19 -2.97
N VAL A 25 -1.61 5.87 -3.15
CA VAL A 25 -1.59 7.26 -3.64
C VAL A 25 -2.23 7.35 -5.02
N VAL A 26 -1.88 6.44 -5.94
CA VAL A 26 -2.46 6.42 -7.29
C VAL A 26 -3.96 6.16 -7.24
N ALA A 27 -4.42 5.24 -6.40
CA ALA A 27 -5.84 4.94 -6.23
C ALA A 27 -6.62 6.13 -5.66
N ILE A 28 -6.08 6.82 -4.65
CA ILE A 28 -6.69 8.02 -4.08
C ILE A 28 -6.73 9.14 -5.13
N VAL A 29 -5.62 9.40 -5.82
CA VAL A 29 -5.54 10.46 -6.83
C VAL A 29 -6.49 10.18 -8.00
N ARG A 30 -6.55 8.95 -8.50
CA ARG A 30 -7.48 8.59 -9.60
C ARG A 30 -8.95 8.54 -9.15
N GLY A 31 -9.24 8.07 -7.94
CA GLY A 31 -10.59 8.01 -7.40
C GLY A 31 -11.14 9.36 -6.93
N ALA A 32 -10.27 10.26 -6.44
CA ALA A 32 -10.64 11.63 -6.10
C ALA A 32 -10.81 12.52 -7.34
N MET A 33 -10.17 12.17 -8.46
CA MET A 33 -10.24 12.93 -9.72
C MET A 33 -11.04 12.22 -10.82
N SER A 34 -11.85 11.20 -10.49
CA SER A 34 -12.73 10.59 -11.49
C SER A 34 -13.88 11.54 -11.83
N VAL A 35 -13.66 12.37 -12.84
CA VAL A 35 -14.68 13.22 -13.46
C VAL A 35 -15.33 12.40 -14.59
N PRO A 36 -16.64 12.11 -14.54
CA PRO A 36 -17.34 11.53 -15.68
C PRO A 36 -17.27 12.50 -16.86
N GLU A 37 -17.10 12.00 -18.10
CA GLU A 37 -16.92 12.82 -19.32
C GLU A 37 -18.07 13.80 -19.64
N GLY A 38 -19.11 13.88 -18.80
CA GLY A 38 -20.18 14.88 -18.87
C GLY A 38 -20.94 15.13 -17.56
N GLY A 39 -20.33 14.87 -16.39
CA GLY A 39 -21.01 15.00 -15.09
C GLY A 39 -20.18 15.71 -14.03
N GLU A 40 -20.85 16.27 -13.02
CA GLU A 40 -20.17 16.86 -11.86
C GLU A 40 -19.30 15.81 -11.15
N PRO A 41 -18.08 16.18 -10.70
CA PRO A 41 -17.18 15.27 -10.04
C PRO A 41 -17.85 14.69 -8.79
N PHE A 42 -18.15 13.38 -8.81
CA PHE A 42 -18.63 12.68 -7.63
C PHE A 42 -17.49 11.83 -7.05
N LEU A 43 -17.17 12.06 -5.78
CA LEU A 43 -16.24 11.21 -5.06
C LEU A 43 -16.95 9.92 -4.65
N LEU A 44 -16.58 8.80 -5.26
CA LEU A 44 -16.96 7.48 -4.76
C LEU A 44 -16.42 7.36 -3.32
N PHE A 45 -17.31 7.09 -2.34
CA PHE A 45 -17.04 7.09 -0.90
C PHE A 45 -16.86 8.45 -0.20
N GLY A 46 -16.85 9.58 -0.91
CA GLY A 46 -16.68 10.91 -0.31
C GLY A 46 -15.29 11.17 0.29
N TRP A 47 -14.98 12.44 0.57
CA TRP A 47 -13.63 12.89 0.97
C TRP A 47 -13.13 12.29 2.29
N MET A 48 -14.03 11.95 3.23
CA MET A 48 -13.65 11.35 4.51
C MET A 48 -13.52 9.83 4.45
N THR A 49 -14.40 9.14 3.72
CA THR A 49 -14.46 7.67 3.75
C THR A 49 -13.46 7.04 2.80
N ALA A 50 -13.10 7.70 1.70
CA ALA A 50 -12.11 7.18 0.75
C ALA A 50 -10.69 7.03 1.36
N PRO A 51 -10.13 8.03 2.10
CA PRO A 51 -8.86 7.86 2.81
C PRO A 51 -8.92 6.77 3.88
N LEU A 52 -10.05 6.63 4.55
CA LEU A 52 -10.28 5.60 5.58
C LEU A 52 -10.25 4.19 4.98
N VAL A 53 -10.99 3.97 3.90
CA VAL A 53 -11.01 2.68 3.17
C VAL A 53 -9.62 2.36 2.61
N ALA A 54 -8.95 3.35 2.03
CA ALA A 54 -7.59 3.19 1.52
C ALA A 54 -6.60 2.81 2.65
N GLY A 55 -6.70 3.45 3.81
CA GLY A 55 -5.90 3.13 4.99
C GLY A 55 -6.15 1.71 5.52
N VAL A 56 -7.40 1.27 5.58
CA VAL A 56 -7.75 -0.11 5.97
C VAL A 56 -7.15 -1.12 4.99
N ILE A 57 -7.30 -0.91 3.69
CA ILE A 57 -6.72 -1.78 2.66
C ILE A 57 -5.19 -1.81 2.78
N PHE A 58 -4.56 -0.65 3.00
CA PHE A 58 -3.11 -0.57 3.21
C PHE A 58 -2.66 -1.41 4.42
N VAL A 59 -3.33 -1.29 5.56
CA VAL A 59 -3.00 -2.07 6.76
C VAL A 59 -3.16 -3.57 6.51
N LEU A 60 -4.20 -3.99 5.78
CA LEU A 60 -4.39 -5.39 5.42
C LEU A 60 -3.27 -5.93 4.52
N LEU A 61 -2.93 -5.19 3.45
CA LEU A 61 -1.81 -5.56 2.56
C LEU A 61 -0.49 -5.60 3.33
N TRP A 62 -0.26 -4.62 4.19
CA TRP A 62 0.90 -4.56 5.07
C TRP A 62 0.99 -5.80 5.98
N LEU A 63 -0.12 -6.19 6.61
CA LEU A 63 -0.20 -7.39 7.45
C LEU A 63 0.14 -8.65 6.66
N VAL A 64 -0.40 -8.80 5.45
CA VAL A 64 -0.08 -9.94 4.57
C VAL A 64 1.41 -9.94 4.21
N GLY A 65 1.97 -8.80 3.81
CA GLY A 65 3.38 -8.65 3.53
C GLY A 65 4.26 -8.97 4.75
N TYR A 66 3.83 -8.55 5.94
CA TYR A 66 4.50 -8.83 7.20
C TYR A 66 4.47 -10.33 7.53
N LEU A 67 3.32 -10.99 7.37
CA LEU A 67 3.20 -12.44 7.57
C LEU A 67 4.07 -13.22 6.60
N VAL A 68 4.09 -12.84 5.31
CA VAL A 68 4.98 -13.46 4.31
C VAL A 68 6.45 -13.26 4.69
N TYR A 69 6.81 -12.05 5.10
CA TYR A 69 8.17 -11.76 5.56
C TYR A 69 8.55 -12.62 6.76
N PHE A 70 7.66 -12.68 7.77
CA PHE A 70 7.80 -13.49 8.96
C PHE A 70 7.96 -14.97 8.58
N PHE A 71 6.98 -15.60 7.94
CA PHE A 71 7.08 -17.04 7.66
C PHE A 71 8.25 -17.43 6.73
N LYS A 72 8.65 -16.56 5.80
CA LYS A 72 9.67 -16.89 4.78
C LYS A 72 11.10 -16.56 5.21
N PHE A 73 11.30 -15.46 5.92
CA PHE A 73 12.64 -14.95 6.26
C PHE A 73 12.95 -14.98 7.76
N TRP A 74 12.01 -15.41 8.61
CA TRP A 74 12.27 -15.50 10.05
C TRP A 74 13.36 -16.54 10.34
N PRO A 75 14.41 -16.14 11.08
CA PRO A 75 15.63 -16.93 11.25
C PRO A 75 15.51 -18.08 12.25
N TYR A 76 14.41 -18.19 13.00
CA TYR A 76 14.18 -19.30 13.95
C TYR A 76 13.62 -20.56 13.26
N ARG A 77 14.19 -20.94 12.12
CA ARG A 77 14.00 -22.27 11.53
C ARG A 77 15.16 -23.17 11.94
#